data_AF-A0A1H7VFJ1-F1
#
_entry.id   AF-A0A1H7VFJ1-F1
#
_cell.length_a   1.000
_cell.length_b   1.000
_cell.length_c   1.000
_cell.angle_alpha   90.00
_cell.angle_beta   90.00
_cell.angle_gamma   90.00
#
_symmetry.space_group_name_H-M   'P 1'
#
loop_
_entity.id
_entity.type
_entity.pdbx_description
1 polymer ?
#
loop_
_entity_poly.entity_id
_entity_poly.type
_entity_poly.pdbx_seq_one_letter_code
_entity_poly.pdbx_strand_id
1 'polypeptide(L)'
;MYALEQSSQFISSKEALFLRARPGVALRALQGLTLRCEQSFRPAFDALHREGYAVEQQCEAGETAPLVLALPPRQKEETRALLARMVAHCAPGGRIVASVANDEGARSVEKDLNQLTGLGGSITKHHCRVFWSPPLEGQHNAELAAQWAQADRVRPILGGRFKSRPGVFAWDRVDAASQLLVEALPTTLRGTAADLGAGWGFLSDALLGRCAGITALDLYEAEARALDLARDNLAAHAGRAALAFHWHDVVAGLPKKYDVIVSNPPFHALARGERPDIGRRFIETAASALNRNGQLWLVANKHLPYEAALTSRFADVRAVAEGGGFKVIAATGARA
;
A
#
# COMPACT_ATOMS: atom_id res chain seq x y z
N MET A 1 19.76 10.16 5.69
CA MET A 1 20.36 10.64 4.42
C MET A 1 21.42 11.70 4.70
N TYR A 2 21.10 12.87 5.25
CA TYR A 2 22.11 13.80 5.79
C TYR A 2 23.06 13.16 6.82
N ALA A 3 22.55 12.24 7.64
CA ALA A 3 23.38 11.43 8.55
C ALA A 3 24.38 10.51 7.80
N LEU A 4 24.03 9.98 6.62
CA LEU A 4 24.93 9.13 5.84
C LEU A 4 26.01 9.97 5.13
N GLU A 5 25.69 11.20 4.73
CA GLU A 5 26.64 12.16 4.14
C GLU A 5 27.67 12.68 5.16
N GLN A 6 27.26 12.90 6.42
CA GLN A 6 28.13 13.44 7.48
C GLN A 6 28.98 12.37 8.18
N SER A 7 28.90 11.11 7.75
CA SER A 7 29.45 10.00 8.50
C SER A 7 30.20 9.06 7.58
N SER A 8 31.44 9.45 7.28
CA SER A 8 32.52 8.55 6.87
C SER A 8 32.69 7.32 7.78
N GLN A 9 32.03 7.31 8.95
CA GLN A 9 31.99 6.22 9.93
C GLN A 9 31.00 5.07 9.61
N PHE A 10 30.05 5.23 8.67
CA PHE A 10 29.05 4.17 8.39
C PHE A 10 29.40 3.25 7.22
N ILE A 11 30.29 3.69 6.33
CA ILE A 11 30.48 3.10 5.01
C ILE A 11 31.89 2.51 4.92
N SER A 12 32.14 1.40 5.64
CA SER A 12 33.29 0.54 5.32
C SER A 12 33.00 -0.33 4.10
N SER A 13 31.72 -0.60 3.82
CA SER A 13 31.24 -1.37 2.66
C SER A 13 30.36 -0.51 1.75
N LYS A 14 30.48 -0.74 0.43
CA LYS A 14 29.68 -0.05 -0.59
C LYS A 14 28.29 -0.67 -0.77
N GLU A 15 27.93 -1.75 -0.08
CA GLU A 15 26.66 -2.44 -0.29
C GLU A 15 25.60 -2.04 0.74
N ALA A 16 24.37 -1.80 0.26
CA ALA A 16 23.24 -1.51 1.14
C ALA A 16 21.94 -2.15 0.64
N LEU A 17 21.09 -2.54 1.58
CA LEU A 17 19.72 -2.96 1.34
C LEU A 17 18.77 -1.88 1.84
N PHE A 18 17.83 -1.43 1.01
CA PHE A 18 16.81 -0.46 1.40
C PHE A 18 15.43 -1.11 1.39
N LEU A 19 14.96 -1.46 2.57
CA LEU A 19 13.63 -1.99 2.79
C LEU A 19 12.57 -0.90 2.67
N ARG A 20 11.52 -1.16 1.91
CA ARG A 20 10.47 -0.19 1.55
C ARG A 20 11.05 1.10 0.96
N ALA A 21 12.04 0.95 0.09
CA ALA A 21 12.71 2.07 -0.56
C ALA A 21 11.71 3.01 -1.22
N ARG A 22 11.89 4.31 -1.05
CA ARG A 22 11.08 5.32 -1.75
C ARG A 22 11.98 6.12 -2.68
N PRO A 23 11.54 6.40 -3.92
CA PRO A 23 12.29 7.28 -4.82
C PRO A 23 12.38 8.68 -4.21
N GLY A 24 13.42 9.42 -4.57
CA GLY A 24 13.55 10.81 -4.15
C GLY A 24 14.96 11.33 -4.20
N VAL A 25 15.09 12.66 -4.09
CA VAL A 25 16.39 13.37 -4.13
C VAL A 25 17.36 12.80 -3.12
N ALA A 26 16.87 12.41 -1.94
CA ALA A 26 17.71 11.86 -0.90
C ALA A 26 18.36 10.53 -1.32
N LEU A 27 17.68 9.69 -2.11
CA LEU A 27 18.24 8.43 -2.62
C LEU A 27 19.45 8.66 -3.53
N ARG A 28 19.45 9.77 -4.27
CA ARG A 28 20.58 10.17 -5.13
C ARG A 28 21.84 10.51 -4.32
N ALA A 29 21.69 10.91 -3.06
CA ALA A 29 22.83 11.10 -2.17
C ALA A 29 23.54 9.77 -1.81
N LEU A 30 22.94 8.61 -2.10
CA LEU A 30 23.53 7.28 -1.91
C LEU A 30 24.17 6.70 -3.17
N GLN A 31 24.40 7.49 -4.22
CA GLN A 31 24.98 7.02 -5.48
C GLN A 31 26.37 6.35 -5.33
N GLY A 32 27.07 6.54 -4.21
CA GLY A 32 28.30 5.82 -3.89
C GLY A 32 28.12 4.38 -3.38
N LEU A 33 26.87 3.95 -3.17
CA LEU A 33 26.50 2.61 -2.71
C LEU A 33 25.90 1.76 -3.83
N THR A 34 26.25 0.49 -3.88
CA THR A 34 25.50 -0.56 -4.55
C THR A 34 24.23 -0.83 -3.75
N LEU A 35 23.11 -0.26 -4.21
CA LEU A 35 21.85 -0.28 -3.50
C LEU A 35 20.90 -1.34 -4.07
N ARG A 36 20.51 -2.30 -3.24
CA ARG A 36 19.35 -3.19 -3.48
C ARG A 36 18.13 -2.61 -2.78
N CYS A 37 16.98 -2.60 -3.46
CA CYS A 37 15.76 -2.01 -2.95
C CYS A 37 14.65 -3.06 -2.84
N GLU A 38 13.87 -2.99 -1.77
CA GLU A 38 12.60 -3.69 -1.66
C GLU A 38 11.44 -2.69 -1.71
N GLN A 39 10.41 -2.97 -2.51
CA GLN A 39 9.20 -2.17 -2.51
C GLN A 39 7.96 -2.95 -2.99
N SER A 40 6.98 -3.11 -2.09
CA SER A 40 5.71 -3.79 -2.38
C SER A 40 4.62 -2.87 -2.94
N PHE A 41 4.81 -1.54 -2.88
CA PHE A 41 3.89 -0.56 -3.45
C PHE A 41 4.26 -0.19 -4.89
N ARG A 42 3.41 -0.57 -5.85
CA ARG A 42 3.69 -0.53 -7.29
C ARG A 42 4.18 0.83 -7.81
N PRO A 43 3.55 1.98 -7.49
CA PRO A 43 4.04 3.27 -7.97
C PRO A 43 5.48 3.58 -7.53
N ALA A 44 5.85 3.22 -6.29
CA ALA A 44 7.19 3.43 -5.78
C ALA A 44 8.19 2.42 -6.38
N PHE A 45 7.77 1.17 -6.58
CA PHE A 45 8.55 0.15 -7.28
C PHE A 45 8.91 0.60 -8.71
N ASP A 46 7.90 1.00 -9.49
CA ASP A 46 8.08 1.44 -10.88
C ASP A 46 8.97 2.69 -10.97
N ALA A 47 8.85 3.61 -10.00
CA ALA A 47 9.69 4.79 -9.93
C ALA A 47 11.16 4.45 -9.65
N LEU A 48 11.44 3.55 -8.70
CA LEU A 48 12.80 3.07 -8.42
C LEU A 48 13.40 2.36 -9.62
N HIS A 49 12.63 1.48 -10.26
CA HIS A 49 13.07 0.76 -11.46
C HIS A 49 13.43 1.72 -12.59
N ARG A 50 12.60 2.74 -12.84
CA ARG A 50 12.85 3.79 -13.85
C ARG A 50 14.09 4.63 -13.55
N GLU A 51 14.41 4.83 -12.27
CA GLU A 51 15.65 5.50 -11.83
C GLU A 51 16.89 4.58 -11.91
N GLY A 52 16.73 3.32 -12.32
CA GLY A 52 17.83 2.37 -12.56
C GLY A 52 18.27 1.57 -11.34
N TYR A 53 17.51 1.59 -10.24
CA TYR A 53 17.83 0.79 -9.05
C TYR A 53 17.43 -0.69 -9.24
N ALA A 54 18.23 -1.60 -8.68
CA ALA A 54 17.83 -2.99 -8.50
C ALA A 54 16.72 -3.04 -7.44
N VAL A 55 15.49 -3.32 -7.86
CA VAL A 55 14.32 -3.32 -6.99
C VAL A 55 13.51 -4.61 -7.13
N GLU A 56 13.17 -5.19 -5.98
CA GLU A 56 12.38 -6.41 -5.86
C GLU A 56 11.12 -6.12 -5.03
N GLN A 57 10.06 -6.92 -5.23
CA GLN A 57 8.81 -6.75 -4.48
C GLN A 57 8.99 -7.12 -3.00
N GLN A 58 9.75 -8.18 -2.74
CA GLN A 58 10.09 -8.70 -1.42
C GLN A 58 11.45 -9.41 -1.50
N CYS A 59 12.35 -9.10 -0.58
CA CYS A 59 13.64 -9.76 -0.48
C CYS A 59 13.50 -11.19 0.04
N GLU A 60 14.39 -12.07 -0.42
CA GLU A 60 14.43 -13.46 0.03
C GLU A 60 14.91 -13.59 1.47
N ALA A 61 14.40 -14.60 2.17
CA ALA A 61 14.84 -14.90 3.53
C ALA A 61 16.32 -15.33 3.53
N GLY A 62 17.10 -14.76 4.44
CA GLY A 62 18.54 -15.07 4.58
C GLY A 62 19.47 -14.15 3.77
N GLU A 63 18.94 -13.33 2.86
CA GLU A 63 19.74 -12.27 2.25
C GLU A 63 20.14 -11.24 3.29
N THR A 64 21.41 -10.83 3.28
CA THR A 64 21.92 -9.83 4.22
C THR A 64 22.69 -8.72 3.52
N ALA A 65 22.85 -7.59 4.20
CA ALA A 65 23.68 -6.48 3.78
C ALA A 65 24.37 -5.83 5.00
N PRO A 66 25.58 -5.26 4.85
CA PRO A 66 26.27 -4.58 5.93
C PRO A 66 25.60 -3.26 6.35
N LEU A 67 24.76 -2.69 5.48
CA LEU A 67 23.93 -1.53 5.78
C LEU A 67 22.48 -1.80 5.36
N VAL A 68 21.54 -1.72 6.31
CA VAL A 68 20.10 -1.84 6.02
C VAL A 68 19.39 -0.54 6.31
N LEU A 69 18.68 -0.01 5.32
CA LEU A 69 17.99 1.27 5.37
C LEU A 69 16.47 1.05 5.35
N ALA A 70 15.72 1.95 6.00
CA ALA A 70 14.27 1.96 5.92
C ALA A 70 13.67 3.36 6.12
N LEU A 71 12.49 3.55 5.52
CA LEU A 71 11.56 4.64 5.82
C LEU A 71 10.30 4.04 6.46
N PRO A 72 10.26 3.90 7.79
CA PRO A 72 9.13 3.28 8.47
C PRO A 72 7.79 3.95 8.15
N PRO A 73 6.71 3.16 7.99
CA PRO A 73 5.36 3.68 7.82
C PRO A 73 4.80 4.26 9.13
N ARG A 74 3.58 4.80 9.05
CA ARG A 74 2.86 5.31 10.24
C ARG A 74 2.26 4.20 11.10
N GLN A 75 1.93 3.05 10.51
CA GLN A 75 1.28 1.96 11.22
C GLN A 75 2.30 1.29 12.16
N LYS A 76 1.98 1.24 13.45
CA LYS A 76 2.91 0.89 14.52
C LYS A 76 3.43 -0.54 14.43
N GLU A 77 2.54 -1.52 14.31
CA GLU A 77 2.89 -2.94 14.21
C GLU A 77 3.72 -3.22 12.94
N GLU A 78 3.35 -2.60 11.82
CA GLU A 78 4.08 -2.69 10.56
C GLU A 78 5.49 -2.10 10.67
N THR A 79 5.62 -0.94 11.34
CA THR A 79 6.92 -0.31 11.61
C THR A 79 7.81 -1.18 12.48
N ARG A 80 7.25 -1.78 13.54
CA ARG A 80 7.99 -2.67 14.42
C ARG A 80 8.44 -3.93 13.70
N ALA A 81 7.57 -4.54 12.90
CA ALA A 81 7.95 -5.66 12.05
C ALA A 81 9.02 -5.28 11.03
N LEU A 82 8.95 -4.07 10.45
CA LEU A 82 10.01 -3.57 9.57
C LEU A 82 11.35 -3.45 10.30
N LEU A 83 11.39 -2.93 11.53
CA LEU A 83 12.62 -2.90 12.34
C LEU A 83 13.18 -4.31 12.60
N ALA A 84 12.32 -5.27 12.95
CA ALA A 84 12.73 -6.66 13.12
C ALA A 84 13.28 -7.27 11.81
N ARG A 85 12.66 -6.96 10.67
CA ARG A 85 13.17 -7.36 9.35
C ARG A 85 14.52 -6.72 9.02
N MET A 86 14.71 -5.44 9.36
CA MET A 86 16.00 -4.78 9.17
C MET A 86 17.13 -5.52 9.91
N VAL A 87 16.87 -5.98 11.15
CA VAL A 87 17.82 -6.79 11.91
C VAL A 87 18.08 -8.13 11.23
N ALA A 88 17.03 -8.82 10.77
CA ALA A 88 17.17 -10.11 10.10
C ALA A 88 17.97 -10.04 8.78
N HIS A 89 17.90 -8.91 8.07
CA HIS A 89 18.68 -8.68 6.85
C HIS A 89 20.01 -7.95 7.11
N CYS A 90 20.40 -7.72 8.36
CA CYS A 90 21.67 -7.08 8.69
C CYS A 90 22.77 -8.13 8.80
N ALA A 91 23.84 -8.00 8.03
CA ALA A 91 25.00 -8.87 8.13
C ALA A 91 25.73 -8.67 9.48
N PRO A 92 26.46 -9.68 9.99
CA PRO A 92 27.28 -9.53 11.19
C PRO A 92 28.24 -8.33 11.10
N GLY A 93 28.26 -7.49 12.14
CA GLY A 93 29.02 -6.24 12.20
C GLY A 93 28.38 -5.07 11.43
N GLY A 94 27.27 -5.32 10.72
CA GLY A 94 26.52 -4.31 9.96
C GLY A 94 25.68 -3.39 10.84
N ARG A 95 24.98 -2.45 10.21
CA ARG A 95 24.11 -1.49 10.90
C ARG A 95 22.76 -1.33 10.22
N ILE A 96 21.75 -1.04 11.02
CA ILE A 96 20.43 -0.63 10.54
C ILE A 96 20.25 0.88 10.74
N VAL A 97 19.64 1.56 9.76
CA VAL A 97 19.39 3.00 9.79
C VAL A 97 17.96 3.29 9.36
N ALA A 98 17.22 3.99 10.19
CA ALA A 98 15.85 4.41 9.91
C ALA A 98 15.74 5.94 9.88
N SER A 99 14.85 6.44 9.02
CA SER A 99 14.49 7.86 8.96
C SER A 99 12.99 8.02 9.01
N VAL A 100 12.50 8.81 9.96
CA VAL A 100 11.06 9.03 10.19
C VAL A 100 10.80 10.53 10.34
N ALA A 101 9.71 11.03 9.74
CA ALA A 101 9.27 12.40 9.95
C ALA A 101 8.76 12.59 11.39
N ASN A 102 9.05 13.74 12.01
CA ASN A 102 8.76 13.96 13.44
C ASN A 102 7.27 13.84 13.77
N ASP A 103 6.40 14.25 12.85
CA ASP A 103 4.95 14.13 12.93
C ASP A 103 4.41 12.72 12.63
N GLU A 104 5.28 11.81 12.20
CA GLU A 104 4.96 10.40 11.95
C GLU A 104 5.44 9.50 13.10
N GLY A 105 5.66 10.09 14.27
CA GLY A 105 6.00 9.33 15.48
C GLY A 105 7.48 8.99 15.60
N ALA A 106 8.38 9.75 14.98
CA ALA A 106 9.82 9.44 14.95
C ALA A 106 10.46 9.14 16.32
N ARG A 107 10.04 9.84 17.39
CA ARG A 107 10.53 9.57 18.76
C ARG A 107 10.09 8.20 19.27
N SER A 108 8.90 7.73 18.88
CA SER A 108 8.43 6.40 19.26
C SER A 108 9.23 5.33 18.53
N VAL A 109 9.50 5.52 17.24
CA VAL A 109 10.26 4.55 16.44
C VAL A 109 11.73 4.49 16.88
N GLU A 110 12.34 5.61 17.27
CA GLU A 110 13.68 5.63 17.86
C GLU A 110 13.74 4.84 19.17
N LYS A 111 12.73 4.99 20.03
CA LYS A 111 12.61 4.20 21.27
C LYS A 111 12.45 2.70 20.98
N ASP A 112 11.62 2.36 19.99
CA ASP A 112 11.47 0.97 19.55
C ASP A 112 12.84 0.43 19.06
N LEU A 113 13.57 1.14 18.19
CA LEU A 113 14.92 0.71 17.76
C LEU A 113 15.88 0.53 18.96
N ASN A 114 15.87 1.46 19.91
CA ASN A 114 16.72 1.34 21.11
C ASN A 114 16.38 0.09 21.95
N GLN A 115 15.10 -0.28 22.06
CA GLN A 115 14.70 -1.51 22.74
C GLN A 115 15.12 -2.78 21.97
N LEU A 116 15.15 -2.70 20.65
CA LEU A 116 15.49 -3.83 19.79
C LEU A 116 17.00 -4.09 19.73
N THR A 117 17.81 -3.04 19.53
CA THR A 117 19.24 -3.17 19.22
C THR A 117 20.16 -2.34 20.11
N GLY A 118 19.60 -1.51 20.98
CA GLY A 118 20.31 -0.33 21.50
C GLY A 118 20.44 0.77 20.44
N LEU A 119 20.75 2.00 20.88
CA LEU A 119 20.88 3.17 20.02
C LEU A 119 22.35 3.52 19.78
N GLY A 120 22.79 3.44 18.53
CA GLY A 120 24.13 3.85 18.11
C GLY A 120 24.27 5.36 17.88
N GLY A 121 23.14 6.06 17.72
CA GLY A 121 23.08 7.51 17.61
C GLY A 121 21.84 8.00 16.87
N SER A 122 21.61 9.31 16.91
CA SER A 122 20.54 9.96 16.15
C SER A 122 20.82 11.41 15.81
N ILE A 123 20.21 11.88 14.72
CA ILE A 123 20.29 13.25 14.21
C ILE A 123 18.87 13.70 13.87
N THR A 124 18.52 14.92 14.28
CA THR A 124 17.24 15.56 13.91
C THR A 124 17.51 16.79 13.04
N LYS A 125 16.95 16.81 11.83
CA LYS A 125 17.07 17.94 10.89
C LYS A 125 15.89 17.94 9.93
N HIS A 126 15.48 19.11 9.43
CA HIS A 126 14.41 19.25 8.43
C HIS A 126 13.09 18.54 8.81
N HIS A 127 12.67 18.66 10.08
CA HIS A 127 11.49 17.98 10.63
C HIS A 127 11.52 16.43 10.54
N CYS A 128 12.69 15.84 10.30
CA CYS A 128 12.91 14.41 10.30
C CYS A 128 13.94 14.02 11.35
N ARG A 129 13.86 12.77 11.79
CA ARG A 129 14.85 12.15 12.66
C ARG A 129 15.41 10.91 11.99
N VAL A 130 16.73 10.87 11.91
CA VAL A 130 17.51 9.72 11.44
C VAL A 130 18.19 9.10 12.65
N PHE A 131 18.11 7.79 12.81
CA PHE A 131 18.69 7.07 13.95
C PHE A 131 19.16 5.70 13.49
N TRP A 132 20.13 5.14 14.20
CA TRP A 132 20.81 3.91 13.78
C TRP A 132 21.23 3.04 14.97
N SER A 133 21.44 1.75 14.71
CA SER A 133 21.93 0.80 15.71
C SER A 133 23.45 0.91 15.91
N PRO A 134 24.01 0.40 17.03
CA PRO A 134 25.41 -0.02 17.05
C PRO A 134 25.69 -1.09 15.96
N PRO A 135 26.96 -1.43 15.68
CA PRO A 135 27.28 -2.59 14.86
C PRO A 135 26.61 -3.84 15.45
N LEU A 136 25.91 -4.60 14.61
CA LEU A 136 25.16 -5.77 15.04
C LEU A 136 26.01 -7.03 14.87
N GLU A 137 26.70 -7.46 15.92
CA GLU A 137 27.39 -8.77 15.97
C GLU A 137 26.43 -9.88 16.46
N GLY A 138 25.21 -9.91 15.90
CA GLY A 138 24.13 -10.77 16.39
C GLY A 138 23.49 -10.29 17.70
N GLN A 139 24.02 -9.24 18.33
CA GLN A 139 23.49 -8.65 19.56
C GLN A 139 22.22 -7.84 19.28
N HIS A 140 21.07 -8.39 19.63
CA HIS A 140 19.76 -7.73 19.59
C HIS A 140 18.78 -8.49 20.50
N ASN A 141 17.64 -7.88 20.80
CA ASN A 141 16.55 -8.56 21.51
C ASN A 141 15.79 -9.49 20.56
N ALA A 142 16.21 -10.75 20.48
CA ALA A 142 15.63 -11.76 19.59
C ALA A 142 14.15 -12.08 19.91
N GLU A 143 13.78 -12.09 21.20
CA GLU A 143 12.39 -12.31 21.63
C GLU A 143 11.49 -11.18 21.14
N LEU A 144 11.91 -9.93 21.31
CA LEU A 144 11.18 -8.76 20.85
C LEU A 144 11.08 -8.72 19.32
N ALA A 145 12.16 -9.06 18.62
CA ALA A 145 12.15 -9.19 17.16
C ALA A 145 11.10 -10.22 16.69
N ALA A 146 11.07 -11.39 17.32
CA ALA A 146 10.10 -12.44 17.02
C ALA A 146 8.66 -12.01 17.33
N GLN A 147 8.44 -11.32 18.47
CA GLN A 147 7.14 -10.76 18.84
C GLN A 147 6.64 -9.76 17.80
N TRP A 148 7.51 -8.86 17.32
CA TRP A 148 7.16 -7.87 16.31
C TRP A 148 6.88 -8.48 14.95
N ALA A 149 7.68 -9.47 14.53
CA ALA A 149 7.42 -10.24 13.33
C ALA A 149 6.08 -10.99 13.41
N GLN A 150 5.74 -11.57 14.57
CA GLN A 150 4.46 -12.23 14.81
C GLN A 150 3.29 -11.26 14.75
N ALA A 151 3.45 -10.04 15.27
CA ALA A 151 2.40 -9.03 15.31
C ALA A 151 1.96 -8.54 13.92
N ASP A 152 2.80 -8.68 12.89
CA ASP A 152 2.50 -8.27 11.51
C ASP A 152 2.06 -9.44 10.60
N ARG A 153 1.97 -10.66 11.14
CA ARG A 153 1.49 -11.81 10.37
C ARG A 153 0.04 -11.65 9.92
N VAL A 154 -0.27 -12.32 8.81
CA VAL A 154 -1.64 -12.54 8.35
C VAL A 154 -2.42 -13.27 9.43
N ARG A 155 -3.62 -12.76 9.75
CA ARG A 155 -4.51 -13.33 10.76
C ARG A 155 -5.97 -13.21 10.35
N PRO A 156 -6.84 -14.09 10.86
CA PRO A 156 -8.29 -13.94 10.69
C PRO A 156 -8.79 -12.64 11.34
N ILE A 157 -9.72 -11.98 10.67
CA ILE A 157 -10.47 -10.81 11.14
C ILE A 157 -11.98 -11.08 10.98
N LEU A 158 -12.82 -10.25 11.58
CA LEU A 158 -14.28 -10.28 11.36
C LEU A 158 -14.89 -11.68 11.55
N GLY A 159 -14.59 -12.33 12.68
CA GLY A 159 -15.08 -13.67 12.98
C GLY A 159 -14.47 -14.79 12.14
N GLY A 160 -13.34 -14.54 11.47
CA GLY A 160 -12.67 -15.54 10.62
C GLY A 160 -13.16 -15.56 9.17
N ARG A 161 -14.08 -14.67 8.80
CA ARG A 161 -14.57 -14.55 7.42
C ARG A 161 -13.48 -14.08 6.45
N PHE A 162 -12.58 -13.22 6.92
CA PHE A 162 -11.49 -12.68 6.12
C PHE A 162 -10.16 -12.83 6.85
N LYS A 163 -9.08 -12.79 6.10
CA LYS A 163 -7.71 -12.67 6.55
C LYS A 163 -7.19 -11.28 6.23
N SER A 164 -6.39 -10.72 7.13
CA SER A 164 -5.72 -9.45 6.92
C SER A 164 -4.47 -9.32 7.79
N ARG A 165 -3.73 -8.20 7.67
CA ARG A 165 -2.54 -7.91 8.47
C ARG A 165 -2.34 -6.39 8.63
N PRO A 166 -1.63 -5.95 9.69
CA PRO A 166 -1.26 -4.55 9.86
C PRO A 166 -0.60 -3.93 8.63
N GLY A 167 -0.76 -2.61 8.48
CA GLY A 167 -0.21 -1.84 7.37
C GLY A 167 -1.10 -1.79 6.12
N VAL A 168 -2.09 -2.69 6.00
CA VAL A 168 -3.10 -2.65 4.94
C VAL A 168 -4.22 -1.66 5.30
N PHE A 169 -4.86 -1.04 4.30
CA PHE A 169 -6.01 -0.16 4.52
C PHE A 169 -7.15 -0.89 5.25
N ALA A 170 -7.70 -0.24 6.28
CA ALA A 170 -8.74 -0.80 7.15
C ALA A 170 -8.46 -2.26 7.58
N TRP A 171 -7.22 -2.56 7.96
CA TRP A 171 -6.77 -3.95 8.07
C TRP A 171 -7.55 -4.82 9.06
N ASP A 172 -8.17 -4.26 10.10
CA ASP A 172 -8.84 -5.01 11.18
C ASP A 172 -10.36 -4.89 11.18
N ARG A 173 -10.94 -4.17 10.22
CA ARG A 173 -12.36 -3.83 10.19
C ARG A 173 -12.87 -3.57 8.79
N VAL A 174 -14.18 -3.56 8.62
CA VAL A 174 -14.78 -3.03 7.39
C VAL A 174 -14.68 -1.51 7.39
N ASP A 175 -14.22 -0.94 6.28
CA ASP A 175 -14.24 0.51 6.08
C ASP A 175 -15.67 1.02 5.88
N ALA A 176 -16.03 2.12 6.54
CA ALA A 176 -17.39 2.65 6.51
C ALA A 176 -17.82 3.10 5.11
N ALA A 177 -16.89 3.62 4.30
CA ALA A 177 -17.19 4.02 2.93
C ALA A 177 -17.41 2.78 2.05
N SER A 178 -16.56 1.77 2.18
CA SER A 178 -16.77 0.48 1.49
C SER A 178 -18.10 -0.19 1.88
N GLN A 179 -18.49 -0.14 3.16
CA GLN A 179 -19.76 -0.67 3.63
C GLN A 179 -20.95 0.07 2.99
N LEU A 180 -20.91 1.40 2.96
CA LEU A 180 -21.93 2.23 2.32
C LEU A 180 -22.07 1.90 0.82
N LEU A 181 -20.94 1.68 0.13
CA LEU A 181 -20.94 1.27 -1.27
C LEU A 181 -21.67 -0.06 -1.45
N VAL A 182 -21.34 -1.07 -0.64
CA VAL A 182 -21.95 -2.41 -0.71
C VAL A 182 -23.46 -2.37 -0.50
N GLU A 183 -23.92 -1.57 0.46
CA GLU A 183 -25.35 -1.39 0.75
C GLU A 183 -26.11 -0.77 -0.43
N ALA A 184 -25.46 0.12 -1.17
CA ALA A 184 -26.02 0.80 -2.33
C ALA A 184 -25.95 0.00 -3.65
N LEU A 185 -25.12 -1.06 -3.72
CA LEU A 185 -24.99 -1.86 -4.94
C LEU A 185 -26.34 -2.51 -5.31
N PRO A 186 -26.74 -2.53 -6.59
CA PRO A 186 -27.89 -3.30 -7.04
C PRO A 186 -27.52 -4.77 -7.17
N THR A 187 -28.51 -5.66 -7.18
CA THR A 187 -28.32 -7.11 -7.36
C THR A 187 -28.26 -7.53 -8.84
N THR A 188 -28.51 -6.59 -9.75
CA THR A 188 -28.69 -6.83 -11.19
C THR A 188 -27.43 -6.59 -12.03
N LEU A 189 -26.30 -6.26 -11.39
CA LEU A 189 -25.01 -6.11 -12.07
C LEU A 189 -24.57 -7.45 -12.68
N ARG A 190 -24.01 -7.39 -13.90
CA ARG A 190 -23.64 -8.58 -14.66
C ARG A 190 -22.48 -8.32 -15.61
N GLY A 191 -21.85 -9.40 -16.06
CA GLY A 191 -20.76 -9.38 -17.03
C GLY A 191 -19.38 -9.39 -16.36
N THR A 192 -18.44 -8.69 -16.99
CA THR A 192 -17.05 -8.58 -16.52
C THR A 192 -16.89 -7.35 -15.65
N ALA A 193 -16.23 -7.52 -14.50
CA ALA A 193 -16.05 -6.46 -13.51
C ALA A 193 -14.58 -6.16 -13.20
N ALA A 194 -14.32 -4.96 -12.70
CA ALA A 194 -13.06 -4.61 -12.06
C ALA A 194 -13.28 -3.95 -10.69
N ASP A 195 -12.40 -4.25 -9.73
CA ASP A 195 -12.28 -3.56 -8.45
C ASP A 195 -10.97 -2.75 -8.44
N LEU A 196 -11.09 -1.42 -8.39
CA LEU A 196 -9.94 -0.50 -8.44
C LEU A 196 -9.56 -0.06 -7.03
N GLY A 197 -8.39 -0.49 -6.56
CA GLY A 197 -7.97 -0.34 -5.16
C GLY A 197 -8.61 -1.41 -4.29
N ALA A 198 -8.50 -2.67 -4.69
CA ALA A 198 -9.25 -3.77 -4.11
C ALA A 198 -8.92 -4.06 -2.63
N GLY A 199 -7.78 -3.57 -2.13
CA GLY A 199 -7.33 -3.81 -0.76
C GLY A 199 -7.24 -5.31 -0.46
N TRP A 200 -7.79 -5.72 0.68
CA TRP A 200 -7.87 -7.14 1.05
C TRP A 200 -9.10 -7.87 0.46
N GLY A 201 -9.83 -7.25 -0.48
CA GLY A 201 -10.87 -7.92 -1.28
C GLY A 201 -12.30 -7.79 -0.76
N PHE A 202 -12.59 -6.88 0.17
CA PHE A 202 -13.94 -6.72 0.75
C PHE A 202 -15.02 -6.40 -0.30
N LEU A 203 -14.79 -5.37 -1.12
CA LEU A 203 -15.75 -4.93 -2.13
C LEU A 203 -15.96 -6.02 -3.18
N SER A 204 -14.89 -6.67 -3.59
CA SER A 204 -14.91 -7.83 -4.46
C SER A 204 -15.76 -8.99 -3.93
N ASP A 205 -15.59 -9.37 -2.65
CA ASP A 205 -16.39 -10.43 -2.01
C ASP A 205 -17.87 -10.07 -2.01
N ALA A 206 -18.18 -8.83 -1.62
CA ALA A 206 -19.55 -8.33 -1.57
C ALA A 206 -20.20 -8.27 -2.96
N LEU A 207 -19.47 -7.81 -3.98
CA LEU A 207 -19.95 -7.75 -5.37
C LEU A 207 -20.31 -9.14 -5.88
N LEU A 208 -19.41 -10.12 -5.71
CA LEU A 208 -19.63 -11.51 -6.17
C LEU A 208 -20.75 -12.21 -5.39
N GLY A 209 -20.83 -11.97 -4.09
CA GLY A 209 -21.90 -12.50 -3.23
C GLY A 209 -23.27 -11.94 -3.57
N ARG A 210 -23.35 -10.66 -3.96
CA ARG A 210 -24.62 -9.96 -4.23
C ARG A 210 -25.10 -10.09 -5.68
N CYS A 211 -24.17 -10.16 -6.64
CA CYS A 211 -24.49 -10.05 -8.06
C CYS A 211 -24.16 -11.36 -8.78
N ALA A 212 -25.15 -12.25 -8.90
CA ALA A 212 -24.96 -13.55 -9.52
C ALA A 212 -24.54 -13.49 -11.01
N GLY A 213 -24.86 -12.39 -11.69
CA GLY A 213 -24.51 -12.18 -13.10
C GLY A 213 -23.06 -11.78 -13.35
N ILE A 214 -22.24 -11.51 -12.33
CA ILE A 214 -20.81 -11.22 -12.50
C ILE A 214 -20.08 -12.54 -12.76
N THR A 215 -19.49 -12.67 -13.95
CA THR A 215 -18.84 -13.91 -14.41
C THR A 215 -17.32 -13.84 -14.36
N ALA A 216 -16.75 -12.63 -14.33
CA ALA A 216 -15.32 -12.41 -14.15
C ALA A 216 -15.08 -11.12 -13.34
N LEU A 217 -14.05 -11.13 -12.51
CA LEU A 217 -13.64 -9.98 -11.70
C LEU A 217 -12.11 -9.84 -11.72
N ASP A 218 -11.64 -8.69 -12.18
CA ASP A 218 -10.25 -8.29 -12.09
C ASP A 218 -10.03 -7.34 -10.91
N LEU A 219 -9.11 -7.71 -10.03
CA LEU A 219 -8.73 -6.90 -8.87
C LEU A 219 -7.44 -6.16 -9.20
N TYR A 220 -7.46 -4.83 -9.10
CA TYR A 220 -6.29 -3.98 -9.25
C TYR A 220 -5.93 -3.39 -7.90
N GLU A 221 -4.72 -3.66 -7.44
CA GLU A 221 -4.21 -3.16 -6.17
C GLU A 221 -2.73 -2.81 -6.30
N ALA A 222 -2.35 -1.65 -5.79
CA ALA A 222 -0.99 -1.15 -5.85
C ALA A 222 -0.11 -1.72 -4.73
N GLU A 223 -0.67 -2.10 -3.59
CA GLU A 223 0.05 -2.74 -2.48
C GLU A 223 -0.02 -4.27 -2.59
N ALA A 224 1.11 -4.91 -2.93
CA ALA A 224 1.19 -6.36 -3.08
C ALA A 224 0.72 -7.11 -1.82
N ARG A 225 1.06 -6.60 -0.63
CA ARG A 225 0.64 -7.18 0.65
C ARG A 225 -0.88 -7.23 0.79
N ALA A 226 -1.61 -6.31 0.19
CA ALA A 226 -3.07 -6.27 0.21
C ALA A 226 -3.65 -7.21 -0.84
N LEU A 227 -3.08 -7.21 -2.05
CA LEU A 227 -3.51 -8.08 -3.14
C LEU A 227 -3.40 -9.57 -2.78
N ASP A 228 -2.35 -9.98 -2.05
CA ASP A 228 -2.19 -11.36 -1.57
C ASP A 228 -3.30 -11.75 -0.60
N LEU A 229 -3.75 -10.83 0.26
CA LEU A 229 -4.91 -11.07 1.13
C LEU A 229 -6.20 -11.22 0.32
N ALA A 230 -6.37 -10.42 -0.73
CA ALA A 230 -7.53 -10.52 -1.62
C ALA A 230 -7.59 -11.88 -2.32
N ARG A 231 -6.44 -12.43 -2.74
CA ARG A 231 -6.35 -13.79 -3.30
C ARG A 231 -6.87 -14.83 -2.32
N ASP A 232 -6.39 -14.78 -1.08
CA ASP A 232 -6.80 -15.68 -0.01
C ASP A 232 -8.29 -15.55 0.32
N ASN A 233 -8.78 -14.31 0.45
CA ASN A 233 -10.15 -14.01 0.87
C ASN A 233 -11.19 -14.37 -0.20
N LEU A 234 -10.81 -14.36 -1.47
CA LEU A 234 -11.72 -14.66 -2.58
C LEU A 234 -11.60 -16.08 -3.11
N ALA A 235 -10.78 -16.93 -2.48
CA ALA A 235 -10.58 -18.32 -2.90
C ALA A 235 -11.90 -19.10 -3.03
N ALA A 236 -12.87 -18.84 -2.15
CA ALA A 236 -14.20 -19.46 -2.21
C ALA A 236 -15.02 -19.10 -3.46
N HIS A 237 -14.72 -17.97 -4.12
CA HIS A 237 -15.40 -17.52 -5.34
C HIS A 237 -14.75 -18.02 -6.62
N ALA A 238 -13.58 -18.67 -6.56
CA ALA A 238 -12.84 -19.09 -7.76
C ALA A 238 -13.61 -20.09 -8.65
N GLY A 239 -14.52 -20.88 -8.08
CA GLY A 239 -15.43 -21.75 -8.83
C GLY A 239 -16.67 -21.06 -9.39
N ARG A 240 -16.95 -19.83 -8.94
CA ARG A 240 -18.17 -19.06 -9.24
C ARG A 240 -17.94 -17.99 -10.30
N ALA A 241 -16.76 -17.37 -10.33
CA ALA A 241 -16.36 -16.35 -11.29
C ALA A 241 -14.86 -16.46 -11.60
N ALA A 242 -14.45 -16.06 -12.81
CA ALA A 242 -13.04 -15.98 -13.17
C ALA A 242 -12.38 -14.80 -12.45
N LEU A 243 -11.38 -15.06 -11.60
CA LEU A 243 -10.69 -14.04 -10.82
C LEU A 243 -9.28 -13.78 -11.37
N ALA A 244 -8.93 -12.51 -11.55
CA ALA A 244 -7.57 -12.09 -11.89
C ALA A 244 -7.08 -11.04 -10.89
N PHE A 245 -5.81 -11.13 -10.49
CA PHE A 245 -5.22 -10.31 -9.43
C PHE A 245 -3.99 -9.58 -9.95
N HIS A 246 -4.09 -8.26 -10.06
CA HIS A 246 -3.12 -7.40 -10.74
C HIS A 246 -2.43 -6.49 -9.74
N TRP A 247 -1.11 -6.69 -9.54
CA TRP A 247 -0.27 -5.76 -8.79
C TRP A 247 0.07 -4.57 -9.68
N HIS A 248 -0.73 -3.50 -9.58
CA HIS A 248 -0.84 -2.50 -10.63
C HIS A 248 -1.19 -1.12 -10.08
N ASP A 249 -0.62 -0.09 -10.71
CA ASP A 249 -1.04 1.29 -10.47
C ASP A 249 -2.17 1.67 -11.45
N VAL A 250 -3.39 1.77 -10.93
CA VAL A 250 -4.58 2.17 -11.70
C VAL A 250 -4.40 3.52 -12.41
N VAL A 251 -3.56 4.41 -11.90
CA VAL A 251 -3.29 5.71 -12.56
C VAL A 251 -2.56 5.52 -13.90
N ALA A 252 -1.90 4.38 -14.12
CA ALA A 252 -1.26 4.03 -15.39
C ALA A 252 -2.26 3.54 -16.48
N GLY A 253 -3.55 3.44 -16.16
CA GLY A 253 -4.58 2.92 -17.06
C GLY A 253 -4.81 1.41 -16.90
N LEU A 254 -5.76 0.86 -17.65
CA LEU A 254 -6.18 -0.55 -17.57
C LEU A 254 -6.07 -1.22 -18.95
N PRO A 255 -5.69 -2.51 -19.02
CA PRO A 255 -5.42 -3.20 -20.28
C PRO A 255 -6.67 -3.63 -21.05
N LYS A 256 -7.84 -3.65 -20.40
CA LYS A 256 -9.11 -4.06 -21.02
C LYS A 256 -10.29 -3.27 -20.46
N LYS A 257 -11.45 -3.49 -21.06
CA LYS A 257 -12.71 -2.84 -20.69
C LYS A 257 -13.64 -3.76 -19.88
N TYR A 258 -14.53 -3.15 -19.12
CA TYR A 258 -15.41 -3.80 -18.16
C TYR A 258 -16.86 -3.34 -18.29
N ASP A 259 -17.79 -4.20 -17.89
CA ASP A 259 -19.21 -3.88 -17.77
C ASP A 259 -19.52 -3.19 -16.45
N VAL A 260 -18.74 -3.48 -15.41
CA VAL A 260 -18.90 -2.94 -14.06
C VAL A 260 -17.54 -2.57 -13.49
N ILE A 261 -17.41 -1.38 -12.92
CA ILE A 261 -16.24 -1.01 -12.12
C ILE A 261 -16.73 -0.58 -10.75
N VAL A 262 -16.16 -1.17 -9.70
CA VAL A 262 -16.35 -0.73 -8.31
C VAL A 262 -15.05 -0.13 -7.78
N SER A 263 -15.13 0.88 -6.92
CA SER A 263 -13.93 1.46 -6.30
C SER A 263 -14.23 2.20 -5.01
N ASN A 264 -13.31 2.06 -4.05
CA ASN A 264 -13.11 2.99 -2.94
C ASN A 264 -11.67 3.55 -3.03
N PRO A 265 -11.44 4.60 -3.84
CA PRO A 265 -10.10 5.12 -4.11
C PRO A 265 -9.38 5.59 -2.84
N PRO A 266 -8.04 5.54 -2.81
CA PRO A 266 -7.28 6.11 -1.71
C PRO A 266 -7.45 7.63 -1.67
N PHE A 267 -8.01 8.16 -0.57
CA PHE A 267 -8.24 9.60 -0.39
C PHE A 267 -7.11 10.33 0.34
N HIS A 268 -6.18 9.58 0.95
CA HIS A 268 -5.02 10.09 1.67
C HIS A 268 -3.74 9.49 1.07
N ALA A 269 -2.72 10.32 0.82
CA ALA A 269 -1.42 9.81 0.37
C ALA A 269 -0.67 9.07 1.49
N LEU A 270 0.35 8.29 1.09
CA LEU A 270 1.41 7.78 1.98
C LEU A 270 2.21 8.90 2.67
N ALA A 271 2.04 10.16 2.25
CA ALA A 271 2.52 11.38 2.90
C ALA A 271 1.35 12.38 3.00
N ARG A 272 1.43 13.35 3.92
CA ARG A 272 0.31 14.23 4.31
C ARG A 272 -0.46 14.84 3.13
N GLY A 273 -1.78 14.94 3.30
CA GLY A 273 -2.69 15.71 2.46
C GLY A 273 -3.72 14.83 1.76
N GLU A 274 -4.90 15.39 1.56
CA GLU A 274 -5.85 14.83 0.59
C GLU A 274 -5.22 14.88 -0.79
N ARG A 275 -5.41 13.83 -1.58
CA ARG A 275 -4.97 13.78 -2.99
C ARG A 275 -6.18 13.65 -3.90
N PRO A 276 -6.98 14.71 -4.08
CA PRO A 276 -8.08 14.70 -5.04
C PRO A 276 -7.62 14.34 -6.45
N ASP A 277 -6.37 14.61 -6.80
CA ASP A 277 -5.78 14.23 -8.08
C ASP A 277 -5.74 12.71 -8.27
N ILE A 278 -5.46 11.91 -7.24
CA ILE A 278 -5.47 10.44 -7.35
C ILE A 278 -6.91 9.95 -7.58
N GLY A 279 -7.88 10.44 -6.79
CA GLY A 279 -9.29 10.09 -6.99
C GLY A 279 -9.82 10.49 -8.37
N ARG A 280 -9.41 11.65 -8.88
CA ARG A 280 -9.74 12.09 -10.26
C ARG A 280 -9.14 11.15 -11.31
N ARG A 281 -7.88 10.74 -11.15
CA ARG A 281 -7.23 9.78 -12.05
C ARG A 281 -7.93 8.42 -12.02
N PHE A 282 -8.38 7.95 -10.86
CA PHE A 282 -9.20 6.74 -10.76
C PHE A 282 -10.50 6.86 -11.55
N ILE A 283 -11.20 8.00 -11.46
CA ILE A 283 -12.42 8.27 -12.24
C ILE A 283 -12.12 8.29 -13.75
N GLU A 284 -11.04 8.96 -14.17
CA GLU A 284 -10.62 9.02 -15.58
C GLU A 284 -10.26 7.63 -16.14
N THR A 285 -9.50 6.85 -15.37
CA THR A 285 -9.14 5.47 -15.72
C THR A 285 -10.39 4.59 -15.80
N ALA A 286 -11.30 4.67 -14.82
CA ALA A 286 -12.53 3.91 -14.82
C ALA A 286 -13.39 4.23 -16.05
N ALA A 287 -13.60 5.52 -16.35
CA ALA A 287 -14.36 5.93 -17.54
C ALA A 287 -13.76 5.36 -18.84
N SER A 288 -12.44 5.39 -18.96
CA SER A 288 -11.73 4.90 -20.16
C SER A 288 -11.78 3.37 -20.29
N ALA A 289 -11.92 2.67 -19.17
CA ALA A 289 -11.98 1.21 -19.08
C ALA A 289 -13.42 0.66 -19.00
N LEU A 290 -14.46 1.47 -19.20
CA LEU A 290 -15.82 0.98 -19.30
C LEU A 290 -16.21 0.64 -20.74
N ASN A 291 -16.99 -0.43 -20.90
CA ASN A 291 -17.76 -0.70 -22.11
C ASN A 291 -18.82 0.39 -22.30
N ARG A 292 -19.38 0.49 -23.52
CA ARG A 292 -20.37 1.52 -23.88
C ARG A 292 -21.54 1.63 -22.90
N ASN A 293 -21.99 0.49 -22.38
CA ASN A 293 -23.11 0.38 -21.42
C ASN A 293 -22.63 0.03 -20.00
N GLY A 294 -21.33 0.21 -19.74
CA GLY A 294 -20.73 -0.10 -18.46
C GLY A 294 -21.09 0.92 -17.38
N GLN A 295 -20.94 0.52 -16.13
CA GLN A 295 -21.31 1.34 -14.97
C GLN A 295 -20.14 1.46 -13.99
N LEU A 296 -19.90 2.67 -13.50
CA LEU A 296 -19.00 2.94 -12.38
C LEU A 296 -19.81 3.06 -11.09
N TRP A 297 -19.37 2.36 -10.04
CA TRP A 297 -19.87 2.45 -8.67
C TRP A 297 -18.71 2.86 -7.76
N LEU A 298 -18.78 4.08 -7.26
CA LEU A 298 -17.70 4.73 -6.54
C LEU A 298 -18.21 5.25 -5.21
N VAL A 299 -17.47 5.04 -4.13
CA VAL A 299 -17.68 5.82 -2.89
C VAL A 299 -16.59 6.86 -2.74
N ALA A 300 -16.95 8.05 -2.25
CA ALA A 300 -16.01 9.13 -1.98
C ALA A 300 -16.42 9.96 -0.77
N ASN A 301 -15.46 10.66 -0.16
CA ASN A 301 -15.76 11.68 0.85
C ASN A 301 -16.61 12.81 0.23
N LYS A 302 -17.61 13.29 0.97
CA LYS A 302 -18.56 14.30 0.49
C LYS A 302 -17.89 15.61 0.08
N HIS A 303 -16.90 16.06 0.85
CA HIS A 303 -16.19 17.33 0.65
C HIS A 303 -15.20 17.32 -0.51
N LEU A 304 -14.89 16.15 -1.09
CA LEU A 304 -13.93 16.06 -2.19
C LEU A 304 -14.58 16.46 -3.54
N PRO A 305 -13.93 17.33 -4.33
CA PRO A 305 -14.50 17.91 -5.55
C PRO A 305 -14.31 16.98 -6.77
N TYR A 306 -15.12 15.92 -6.82
CA TYR A 306 -15.11 14.93 -7.90
C TYR A 306 -16.21 15.13 -8.95
N GLU A 307 -17.18 15.98 -8.67
CA GLU A 307 -18.34 16.26 -9.53
C GLU A 307 -17.89 16.70 -10.93
N ALA A 308 -16.88 17.56 -11.02
CA ALA A 308 -16.34 18.02 -12.31
C ALA A 308 -15.68 16.89 -13.10
N ALA A 309 -14.93 16.00 -12.45
CA ALA A 309 -14.31 14.85 -13.10
C ALA A 309 -15.37 13.82 -13.55
N LEU A 310 -16.40 13.61 -12.77
CA LEU A 310 -17.51 12.71 -13.11
C LEU A 310 -18.35 13.26 -14.26
N THR A 311 -18.80 14.51 -14.17
CA THR A 311 -19.68 15.11 -15.18
C THR A 311 -18.98 15.37 -16.52
N SER A 312 -17.66 15.51 -16.52
CA SER A 312 -16.88 15.58 -17.77
C SER A 312 -16.75 14.20 -18.44
N ARG A 313 -16.57 13.12 -17.66
CA ARG A 313 -16.33 11.76 -18.18
C ARG A 313 -17.58 10.89 -18.35
N PHE A 314 -18.73 11.27 -17.78
CA PHE A 314 -19.95 10.47 -17.83
C PHE A 314 -21.16 11.28 -18.28
N ALA A 315 -22.12 10.61 -18.94
CA ALA A 315 -23.37 11.22 -19.37
C ALA A 315 -24.41 11.32 -18.24
N ASP A 316 -24.47 10.29 -17.38
CA ASP A 316 -25.37 10.23 -16.22
C ASP A 316 -24.53 9.96 -14.97
N VAL A 317 -24.69 10.80 -13.94
CA VAL A 317 -24.00 10.71 -12.65
C VAL A 317 -25.03 10.94 -11.56
N ARG A 318 -25.20 9.96 -10.68
CA ARG A 318 -26.20 9.99 -9.60
C ARG A 318 -25.55 9.68 -8.26
N ALA A 319 -25.77 10.54 -7.27
CA ALA A 319 -25.54 10.18 -5.88
C ALA A 319 -26.69 9.26 -5.43
N VAL A 320 -26.39 7.99 -5.17
CA VAL A 320 -27.39 6.95 -4.88
C VAL A 320 -27.51 6.64 -3.39
N ALA A 321 -26.50 6.99 -2.61
CA ALA A 321 -26.53 6.90 -1.15
C ALA A 321 -25.57 7.92 -0.53
N GLU A 322 -25.86 8.32 0.70
CA GLU A 322 -25.00 9.21 1.48
C GLU A 322 -25.06 8.85 2.96
N GLY A 323 -23.93 8.88 3.65
CA GLY A 323 -23.86 8.55 5.08
C GLY A 323 -22.45 8.67 5.63
N GLY A 324 -22.32 9.03 6.91
CA GLY A 324 -21.02 9.03 7.61
C GLY A 324 -19.93 9.93 7.01
N GLY A 325 -20.29 10.99 6.28
CA GLY A 325 -19.34 11.85 5.58
C GLY A 325 -18.95 11.37 4.17
N PHE A 326 -19.55 10.27 3.68
CA PHE A 326 -19.33 9.71 2.36
C PHE A 326 -20.57 9.82 1.47
N LYS A 327 -20.35 9.73 0.15
CA LYS A 327 -21.38 9.63 -0.90
C LYS A 327 -21.03 8.49 -1.84
N VAL A 328 -22.04 7.71 -2.23
CA VAL A 328 -21.94 6.67 -3.26
C VAL A 328 -22.49 7.22 -4.56
N ILE A 329 -21.73 7.02 -5.62
CA ILE A 329 -21.95 7.56 -6.94
C ILE A 329 -22.10 6.39 -7.90
N ALA A 330 -23.21 6.37 -8.63
CA ALA A 330 -23.39 5.52 -9.80
C ALA A 330 -23.26 6.40 -11.06
N ALA A 331 -22.42 5.99 -12.01
CA ALA A 331 -22.21 6.74 -13.25
C ALA A 331 -22.24 5.82 -14.47
N THR A 332 -22.87 6.30 -15.56
CA THR A 332 -23.02 5.56 -16.82
C THR A 332 -22.82 6.46 -18.04
N GLY A 333 -22.71 5.85 -19.22
CA GLY A 333 -22.46 6.58 -20.47
C GLY A 333 -21.08 7.23 -20.48
N ALA A 334 -20.04 6.43 -20.23
CA ALA A 334 -18.65 6.89 -20.23
C ALA A 334 -18.29 7.51 -21.59
N ARG A 335 -17.67 8.68 -21.55
CA ARG A 335 -17.21 9.45 -22.72
C ARG A 335 -15.74 9.14 -23.00
N ALA A 336 -15.38 9.16 -24.29
CA ALA A 336 -14.01 9.03 -24.74
C ALA A 336 -13.15 10.16 -24.18
#